data_AF-A0A4P7BVG0-F1
#
_entry.id   AF-A0A4P7BVG0-F1
#
_cell.length_a   1.000
_cell.length_b   1.000
_cell.length_c   1.000
_cell.angle_alpha   90.00
_cell.angle_beta   90.00
_cell.angle_gamma   90.00
#
_symmetry.space_group_name_H-M   'P 1'
#
loop_
_entity.id
_entity.type
_entity.pdbx_description
1 polymer ?
#
loop_
_entity_poly.entity_id
_entity_poly.type
_entity_poly.pdbx_seq_one_letter_code
_entity_poly.pdbx_strand_id
1 'polypeptide(L)'
;MLKKVCKIIAVLLAGFIGGAIAPWFLGWLKNATVQSPSNAIAIANTYIVFTTIIFVGITVVLAIAGYVFMQQFSASKESLEKQITEELQEKIQSDEGCGIKLANSILENPDVKRHLKIKLISKVEQLIQERIEDNQVTATKIDRTGAATKQLASQLKGKENDD
;
A
#
# COMPACT_ATOMS: atom_id res chain seq x y z
N MET A 1 -8.95 -15.54 -4.14
CA MET A 1 -8.83 -15.86 -5.58
C MET A 1 -7.70 -16.84 -5.86
N LEU A 2 -6.51 -16.67 -5.28
CA LEU A 2 -5.34 -17.53 -5.51
C LEU A 2 -5.60 -19.04 -5.38
N LYS A 3 -6.31 -19.49 -4.34
CA LYS A 3 -6.67 -20.92 -4.16
C LYS A 3 -7.53 -21.48 -5.32
N LYS A 4 -8.43 -20.67 -5.88
CA LYS A 4 -9.26 -21.07 -7.04
C LYS A 4 -8.42 -21.14 -8.32
N VAL A 5 -7.53 -20.17 -8.50
CA VAL A 5 -6.57 -20.13 -9.62
C VAL A 5 -5.62 -21.34 -9.57
N CYS A 6 -5.02 -21.64 -8.42
CA CYS A 6 -4.19 -22.84 -8.24
C CYS A 6 -4.96 -24.14 -8.53
N LYS A 7 -6.23 -24.25 -8.10
CA LYS A 7 -7.05 -25.44 -8.36
C LYS A 7 -7.33 -25.60 -9.86
N ILE A 8 -7.65 -24.52 -10.56
CA ILE A 8 -7.87 -24.55 -12.03
C ILE A 8 -6.56 -24.95 -12.74
N ILE A 9 -5.42 -24.39 -12.33
CA ILE A 9 -4.11 -24.72 -12.88
C ILE A 9 -3.77 -26.20 -12.66
N ALA A 10 -4.01 -26.74 -11.46
CA ALA A 10 -3.73 -28.13 -11.16
C ALA A 10 -4.55 -29.08 -12.05
N VAL A 11 -5.81 -28.77 -12.30
CA VAL A 11 -6.66 -29.54 -13.23
C VAL A 11 -6.16 -29.42 -14.66
N LEU A 12 -5.79 -28.21 -15.11
CA LEU A 12 -5.27 -27.96 -16.45
C LEU A 12 -3.94 -28.69 -16.69
N LEU A 13 -3.04 -28.67 -15.69
CA LEU A 13 -1.77 -29.39 -15.70
C LEU A 13 -1.94 -30.90 -15.73
N ALA A 14 -2.83 -31.44 -14.88
CA ALA A 14 -3.10 -32.88 -14.87
C ALA A 14 -3.68 -33.35 -16.21
N GLY A 15 -4.58 -32.57 -16.80
CA GLY A 15 -5.13 -32.84 -18.13
C GLY A 15 -4.09 -32.73 -19.25
N PHE A 16 -3.24 -31.71 -19.19
CA PHE A 16 -2.17 -31.49 -20.18
C PHE A 16 -1.09 -32.58 -20.11
N ILE A 17 -0.60 -32.92 -18.92
CA ILE A 17 0.38 -33.98 -18.69
C ILE A 17 -0.21 -35.34 -19.10
N GLY A 18 -1.46 -35.61 -18.72
CA GLY A 18 -2.17 -36.81 -19.13
C GLY A 18 -2.32 -36.91 -20.65
N GLY A 19 -2.71 -35.82 -21.32
CA GLY A 19 -2.86 -35.77 -22.78
C GLY A 19 -1.54 -35.87 -23.53
N ALA A 20 -0.45 -35.30 -23.00
CA ALA A 20 0.88 -35.37 -23.60
C ALA A 20 1.52 -36.75 -23.46
N ILE A 21 1.25 -37.47 -22.36
CA ILE A 21 1.82 -38.81 -22.09
C ILE A 21 0.94 -39.94 -22.67
N ALA A 22 -0.35 -39.69 -22.88
CA ALA A 22 -1.30 -40.67 -23.41
C ALA A 22 -0.82 -41.41 -24.67
N PRO A 23 -0.18 -40.79 -25.68
CA PRO A 23 0.30 -41.50 -26.88
C PRO A 23 1.41 -42.52 -26.59
N TRP A 24 2.26 -42.28 -25.59
CA TRP A 24 3.26 -43.24 -25.12
C TRP A 24 2.61 -44.37 -24.32
N PHE A 25 1.64 -44.04 -23.45
CA PHE A 25 0.98 -45.02 -22.58
C PHE A 25 0.02 -45.94 -23.35
N LEU A 26 -0.71 -45.41 -24.34
CA LEU A 26 -1.61 -46.15 -25.22
C LEU A 26 -0.88 -46.92 -26.33
N GLY A 27 0.45 -46.79 -26.42
CA GLY A 27 1.26 -47.48 -27.43
C GLY A 27 0.99 -47.02 -28.87
N TRP A 28 0.44 -45.82 -29.06
CA TRP A 28 0.30 -45.21 -30.39
C TRP A 28 1.64 -44.87 -31.02
N LEU A 29 2.67 -44.65 -30.20
CA LEU A 29 4.06 -44.50 -30.61
C LEU A 29 4.78 -45.84 -30.78
N LYS A 30 4.09 -46.92 -31.21
CA LYS A 30 4.77 -48.13 -31.69
C LYS A 30 5.57 -47.79 -32.95
N ASN A 31 6.78 -48.36 -33.07
CA ASN A 31 7.73 -48.17 -34.19
C ASN A 31 7.00 -48.18 -35.54
N ALA A 32 6.69 -47.00 -36.06
CA ALA A 32 6.05 -46.85 -37.35
C ALA A 32 7.11 -47.15 -38.42
N THR A 33 7.11 -48.37 -38.95
CA THR A 33 7.92 -48.73 -40.13
C THR A 33 7.42 -47.91 -41.32
N VAL A 34 8.29 -47.05 -41.84
CA VAL A 34 8.01 -46.20 -43.00
C VAL A 34 7.97 -47.08 -44.25
N GLN A 35 6.77 -47.58 -44.60
CA GLN A 35 6.57 -48.40 -45.79
C GLN A 35 6.46 -47.59 -47.09
N SER A 36 6.22 -46.27 -47.02
CA SER A 36 6.20 -45.39 -48.20
C SER A 36 6.61 -43.94 -47.86
N PRO A 37 7.09 -43.14 -48.83
CA PRO A 37 7.39 -41.72 -48.63
C PRO A 37 6.19 -40.88 -48.14
N SER A 38 4.97 -41.25 -48.56
CA SER A 38 3.73 -40.62 -48.09
C SER A 38 3.54 -40.81 -46.58
N ASN A 39 3.85 -42.01 -46.07
CA ASN A 39 3.79 -42.30 -44.63
C ASN A 39 4.83 -41.49 -43.85
N ALA A 40 6.01 -41.22 -44.43
CA ALA A 40 7.04 -40.40 -43.80
C ALA A 40 6.58 -38.95 -43.58
N ILE A 41 5.92 -38.36 -44.58
CA ILE A 41 5.40 -36.99 -44.53
C ILE A 41 4.29 -36.88 -43.48
N ALA A 42 3.38 -37.86 -43.43
CA ALA A 42 2.32 -37.90 -42.44
C ALA A 42 2.87 -37.98 -41.00
N ILE A 43 3.86 -38.85 -40.74
CA ILE A 43 4.51 -38.98 -39.43
C ILE A 43 5.19 -37.67 -39.01
N ALA A 44 5.92 -37.03 -39.94
CA ALA A 44 6.60 -35.76 -39.67
C ALA A 44 5.60 -34.64 -39.30
N ASN A 45 4.48 -34.53 -40.01
CA ASN A 45 3.45 -33.53 -39.73
C ASN A 45 2.80 -33.76 -38.36
N THR A 46 2.49 -35.00 -38.00
CA THR A 46 1.96 -35.33 -36.67
C THR A 46 2.96 -35.00 -35.57
N TYR A 47 4.25 -35.26 -35.78
CA TYR A 47 5.29 -34.95 -34.81
C TYR A 47 5.48 -33.44 -34.59
N ILE A 48 5.45 -32.63 -35.65
CA ILE A 48 5.54 -31.17 -35.56
C ILE A 48 4.33 -30.60 -34.80
N VAL A 49 3.12 -31.06 -35.13
CA VAL A 49 1.91 -30.60 -34.42
C VAL A 49 1.94 -31.04 -32.95
N PHE A 50 2.43 -32.25 -32.67
CA PHE A 50 2.52 -32.75 -31.29
C PHE A 50 3.50 -31.94 -30.44
N THR A 51 4.72 -31.71 -30.95
CA THR A 51 5.76 -30.95 -30.23
C THR A 51 5.37 -29.48 -30.03
N THR A 52 4.69 -28.86 -31.00
CA THR A 52 4.19 -27.47 -30.86
C THR A 52 3.10 -27.36 -29.80
N ILE A 53 2.16 -28.30 -29.71
CA ILE A 53 1.15 -28.34 -28.64
C ILE A 53 1.82 -28.44 -27.26
N ILE A 54 2.84 -29.30 -27.14
CA ILE A 54 3.59 -29.44 -25.89
C ILE A 54 4.29 -28.12 -25.53
N PHE A 55 4.96 -27.49 -26.49
CA PHE A 55 5.70 -26.26 -26.26
C PHE A 55 4.79 -25.10 -25.86
N VAL A 56 3.65 -24.94 -26.54
CA VAL A 56 2.63 -23.94 -26.20
C VAL A 56 2.07 -24.21 -24.80
N GLY A 57 1.76 -25.46 -24.47
CA GLY A 57 1.24 -25.80 -23.14
C GLY A 57 2.23 -25.49 -22.01
N ILE A 58 3.52 -25.82 -22.18
CA ILE A 58 4.57 -25.47 -21.22
C ILE A 58 4.69 -23.94 -21.08
N THR A 59 4.61 -23.21 -22.21
CA THR A 59 4.69 -21.74 -22.20
C THR A 59 3.53 -21.12 -21.42
N VAL A 60 2.31 -21.62 -21.60
CA VAL A 60 1.12 -21.16 -20.84
C VAL A 60 1.29 -21.45 -19.34
N VAL A 61 1.78 -22.63 -18.98
CA VAL A 61 2.05 -22.99 -17.58
C VAL A 61 3.08 -22.06 -16.96
N LEU A 62 4.19 -21.79 -17.67
CA LEU A 62 5.24 -20.88 -17.21
C LEU A 62 4.73 -19.46 -17.04
N ALA A 63 3.92 -18.96 -17.98
CA ALA A 63 3.32 -17.62 -17.89
C ALA A 63 2.44 -17.49 -16.65
N ILE A 64 1.62 -18.50 -16.36
CA ILE A 64 0.74 -18.49 -15.19
C ILE A 64 1.55 -18.63 -13.89
N ALA A 65 2.56 -19.49 -13.86
CA ALA A 65 3.46 -19.63 -12.72
C ALA A 65 4.19 -18.30 -12.42
N GLY A 66 4.69 -17.64 -13.47
CA GLY A 66 5.29 -16.31 -13.37
C GLY A 66 4.32 -15.27 -12.82
N TYR A 67 3.06 -15.27 -13.28
CA TYR A 67 2.03 -14.38 -12.75
C TYR A 67 1.75 -14.61 -11.26
N VAL A 68 1.62 -15.87 -10.83
CA VAL A 68 1.41 -16.20 -9.42
C VAL A 68 2.60 -15.77 -8.56
N PHE A 69 3.82 -16.03 -9.03
CA PHE A 69 5.03 -15.61 -8.34
C PHE A 69 5.12 -14.09 -8.22
N MET A 70 4.80 -13.37 -9.29
CA MET A 70 4.79 -11.91 -9.29
C MET A 70 3.73 -11.35 -8.33
N GLN A 71 2.55 -11.96 -8.25
CA GLN A 71 1.52 -11.57 -7.29
C GLN A 71 1.96 -11.81 -5.84
N GLN A 72 2.56 -12.97 -5.55
CA GLN A 72 3.13 -13.29 -4.24
C GLN A 72 4.26 -12.31 -3.87
N PHE A 73 5.12 -11.97 -4.83
CA PHE A 73 6.22 -11.03 -4.64
C PHE A 73 5.72 -9.60 -4.36
N SER A 74 4.71 -9.13 -5.11
CA SER A 74 4.10 -7.82 -4.86
C SER A 74 3.43 -7.75 -3.49
N ALA A 75 2.67 -8.77 -3.10
CA ALA A 75 2.05 -8.84 -1.77
C ALA A 75 3.11 -8.91 -0.65
N SER A 76 4.20 -9.65 -0.87
CA SER A 76 5.31 -9.74 0.07
C SER A 76 6.03 -8.39 0.21
N LYS A 77 6.19 -7.63 -0.88
CA LYS A 77 6.78 -6.28 -0.84
C LYS A 77 5.98 -5.31 0.01
N GLU A 78 4.66 -5.29 -0.15
CA GLU A 78 3.78 -4.42 0.64
C GLU A 78 3.84 -4.79 2.14
N SER A 79 3.82 -6.09 2.44
CA SER A 79 3.98 -6.58 3.81
C SER A 79 5.37 -6.27 4.38
N LEU A 80 6.42 -6.35 3.56
CA LEU A 80 7.79 -6.07 3.96
C LEU A 80 8.00 -4.57 4.22
N GLU A 81 7.44 -3.70 3.37
CA GLU A 81 7.47 -2.25 3.58
C GLU A 81 6.78 -1.85 4.88
N LYS A 82 5.62 -2.48 5.16
CA LYS A 82 4.90 -2.27 6.42
C LYS A 82 5.71 -2.77 7.63
N GLN A 83 6.28 -3.98 7.56
CA GLN A 83 7.12 -4.53 8.63
C GLN A 83 8.37 -3.68 8.88
N ILE A 84 9.08 -3.27 7.83
CA ILE A 84 10.26 -2.40 7.95
C ILE A 84 9.86 -1.07 8.59
N THR A 85 8.71 -0.52 8.25
CA THR A 85 8.23 0.75 8.83
C THR A 85 7.87 0.57 10.31
N GLU A 86 7.20 -0.53 10.67
CA GLU A 86 6.85 -0.87 12.04
C GLU A 86 8.10 -1.13 12.90
N GLU A 87 9.05 -1.92 12.40
CA GLU A 87 10.35 -2.16 13.04
C GLU A 87 11.15 -0.86 13.19
N LEU A 88 11.15 0.00 12.16
CA LEU A 88 11.83 1.29 12.23
C LEU A 88 11.16 2.19 13.28
N GLN A 89 9.83 2.19 13.36
CA GLN A 89 9.08 2.94 14.38
C GLN A 89 9.37 2.42 15.80
N GLU A 90 9.39 1.11 15.99
CA GLU A 90 9.76 0.46 17.25
C GLU A 90 11.21 0.79 17.65
N LYS A 91 12.12 0.81 16.67
CA LYS A 91 13.53 1.17 16.88
C LYS A 91 13.74 2.64 17.21
N ILE A 92 12.96 3.54 16.61
CA ILE A 92 12.95 4.98 16.97
C ILE A 92 12.41 5.19 18.39
N GLN A 93 11.42 4.40 18.82
CA GLN A 93 10.83 4.51 20.16
C GLN A 93 11.74 3.94 21.25
N SER A 94 12.56 2.93 20.92
CA SER A 94 13.44 2.24 21.88
C SER A 94 14.86 2.80 21.92
N ASP A 95 15.37 3.38 20.83
CA ASP A 95 16.70 3.98 20.74
C ASP A 95 16.61 5.46 20.33
N GLU A 96 16.78 6.32 21.33
CA GLU A 96 16.75 7.78 21.20
C GLU A 96 17.83 8.29 20.22
N GLY A 97 18.99 7.63 20.16
CA GLY A 97 20.08 7.97 19.24
C GLY A 97 19.75 7.64 17.77
N CYS A 98 19.03 6.53 17.55
CA CYS A 98 18.50 6.18 16.23
C CYS A 98 17.43 7.17 15.77
N GLY A 99 16.50 7.54 16.66
CA GLY A 99 15.46 8.54 16.40
C GLY A 99 16.02 9.90 16.04
N ILE A 100 17.01 10.41 16.78
CA ILE A 100 17.64 11.70 16.50
C ILE A 100 18.42 11.69 15.18
N LYS A 101 19.13 10.60 14.87
CA LYS A 101 19.81 10.46 13.56
C LYS A 101 18.81 10.47 12.41
N LEU A 102 17.71 9.74 12.53
CA LEU A 102 16.68 9.71 11.49
C LEU A 102 16.02 11.08 11.32
N ALA A 103 15.68 11.76 12.42
CA ALA A 103 15.12 13.11 12.38
C ALA A 103 16.08 14.10 11.71
N ASN A 104 17.37 14.04 12.04
CA ASN A 104 18.40 14.89 11.41
C ASN A 104 18.54 14.58 9.91
N SER A 105 18.58 13.32 9.50
CA SER A 105 18.64 12.95 8.08
C SER A 105 17.37 13.37 7.32
N ILE A 106 16.19 13.29 7.94
CA ILE A 106 14.95 13.79 7.35
C ILE A 106 14.98 15.32 7.21
N LEU A 107 15.55 16.02 8.19
CA LEU A 107 15.71 17.49 8.19
C LEU A 107 16.78 18.00 7.20
N GLU A 108 17.69 17.15 6.76
CA GLU A 108 18.63 17.45 5.68
C GLU A 108 17.94 17.49 4.31
N ASN A 109 16.77 16.87 4.16
CA ASN A 109 15.99 16.95 2.92
C ASN A 109 15.40 18.37 2.76
N PRO A 110 15.73 19.10 1.66
CA PRO A 110 15.30 20.49 1.47
C PRO A 110 13.79 20.64 1.33
N ASP A 111 13.09 19.66 0.76
CA ASP A 111 11.63 19.69 0.62
C ASP A 111 10.94 19.51 1.96
N VAL A 112 11.44 18.58 2.78
CA VAL A 112 10.93 18.35 4.14
C VAL A 112 11.19 19.57 5.03
N LYS A 113 12.38 20.18 4.94
CA LYS A 113 12.71 21.42 5.63
C LYS A 113 11.77 22.56 5.23
N ARG A 114 11.47 22.73 3.93
CA ARG A 114 10.52 23.73 3.44
C ARG A 114 9.12 23.47 3.98
N HIS A 115 8.65 22.23 3.93
CA HIS A 115 7.32 21.84 4.38
C HIS A 115 7.15 22.01 5.90
N LEU A 116 8.16 21.62 6.69
CA LEU A 116 8.20 21.85 8.14
C LEU A 116 8.20 23.34 8.46
N LYS A 117 8.98 24.16 7.75
CA LYS A 117 9.02 25.61 7.96
C LYS A 117 7.64 26.24 7.74
N ILE A 118 6.96 25.89 6.65
CA ILE A 118 5.61 26.38 6.35
C ILE A 118 4.63 25.94 7.44
N LYS A 119 4.67 24.66 7.84
CA LYS A 119 3.75 24.11 8.85
C LYS A 119 3.99 24.69 10.24
N LEU A 120 5.26 24.93 10.62
CA LEU A 120 5.59 25.61 11.88
C LEU A 120 5.10 27.06 11.88
N ILE A 121 5.35 27.82 10.80
CA ILE A 121 4.89 29.20 10.69
C ILE A 121 3.36 29.26 10.82
N SER A 122 2.65 28.40 10.10
CA SER A 122 1.19 28.31 10.18
C SER A 122 0.69 27.96 11.60
N LYS A 123 1.37 27.04 12.30
CA LYS A 123 0.96 26.66 13.66
C LYS A 123 1.26 27.76 14.68
N VAL A 124 2.36 28.48 14.52
CA VAL A 124 2.71 29.64 15.33
C VAL A 124 1.70 30.77 15.12
N GLU A 125 1.33 31.08 13.88
CA GLU A 125 0.28 32.05 13.56
C GLU A 125 -1.07 31.65 14.17
N GLN A 126 -1.43 30.37 14.09
CA GLN A 126 -2.66 29.86 14.70
C GLN A 126 -2.66 30.06 16.23
N LEU A 127 -1.56 29.72 16.92
CA LEU A 127 -1.46 29.89 18.37
C LEU A 127 -1.45 31.36 18.80
N ILE A 128 -0.86 32.25 17.99
CA ILE A 128 -0.90 33.69 18.23
C ILE A 128 -2.33 34.21 18.08
N GLN A 129 -3.05 33.77 17.05
CA GLN A 129 -4.43 34.17 16.80
C GLN A 129 -5.36 33.71 17.93
N GLU A 130 -5.22 32.45 18.34
CA GLU A 130 -6.00 31.85 19.43
C GLU A 130 -5.76 32.61 20.76
N ARG A 131 -4.51 33.00 21.03
CA ARG A 131 -4.15 33.82 22.21
C ARG A 131 -4.66 35.27 22.11
N ILE A 132 -4.71 35.86 20.92
CA ILE A 132 -5.29 37.22 20.71
C ILE A 132 -6.79 37.18 20.97
N GLU A 133 -7.48 36.17 20.45
CA GLU A 133 -8.92 35.98 20.66
C GLU A 133 -9.26 35.78 22.14
N ASP A 134 -8.52 34.93 22.86
CA ASP A 134 -8.69 34.73 24.31
C ASP A 134 -8.45 36.03 25.11
N ASN A 135 -7.45 36.82 24.73
CA ASN A 135 -7.18 38.11 25.38
C ASN A 135 -8.28 39.15 25.09
N GLN A 136 -8.84 39.19 23.87
CA GLN A 136 -9.95 40.07 23.54
C GLN A 136 -11.26 39.69 24.26
N VAL A 137 -11.52 38.38 24.40
CA VAL A 137 -12.65 37.86 25.19
C VAL A 137 -12.48 38.23 26.66
N THR A 138 -11.25 38.20 27.19
CA THR A 138 -10.95 38.60 28.57
C THR A 138 -11.10 40.11 28.76
N ALA A 139 -10.62 40.93 27.82
CA ALA A 139 -10.76 42.39 27.87
C ALA A 139 -12.22 42.84 27.80
N THR A 140 -13.02 42.26 26.91
CA THR A 140 -14.46 42.58 26.79
C THR A 140 -15.27 42.15 28.03
N LYS A 141 -14.86 41.06 28.71
CA LYS A 141 -15.45 40.69 30.02
C LYS A 141 -15.09 41.72 31.09
N ILE A 142 -13.84 42.17 31.15
CA ILE A 142 -13.41 43.20 32.10
C ILE A 142 -14.17 44.51 31.89
N ASP A 143 -14.33 44.95 30.65
CA ASP A 143 -15.10 46.17 30.32
C ASP A 143 -16.58 46.08 30.71
N ARG A 144 -17.23 44.94 30.47
CA ARG A 144 -18.63 44.72 30.88
C ARG A 144 -18.79 44.71 32.39
N THR A 145 -17.83 44.14 33.11
CA THR A 145 -17.85 44.10 34.58
C THR A 145 -17.55 45.47 35.18
N GLY A 146 -16.65 46.24 34.55
CA GLY A 146 -16.38 47.64 34.90
C GLY A 146 -17.57 48.57 34.62
N ALA A 147 -18.32 48.33 33.55
CA ALA A 147 -19.55 49.08 33.26
C ALA A 147 -20.67 48.75 34.27
N ALA A 148 -20.87 47.47 34.60
CA ALA A 148 -21.87 47.04 35.56
C ALA A 148 -21.59 47.57 36.98
N THR A 149 -20.33 47.56 37.41
CA THR A 149 -19.93 48.10 38.72
C THR A 149 -20.08 49.62 38.80
N LYS A 150 -19.78 50.36 37.73
CA LYS A 150 -20.09 51.81 37.67
C LYS A 150 -21.59 52.09 37.73
N GLN A 151 -22.41 51.28 37.06
CA GLN A 151 -23.86 51.44 37.05
C GLN A 151 -24.47 51.15 38.44
N LEU A 152 -23.98 50.12 39.13
CA LEU A 152 -24.31 49.82 40.52
C LEU A 152 -23.90 50.95 41.48
N ALA A 153 -22.69 51.48 41.32
CA ALA A 153 -22.22 52.62 42.11
C ALA A 153 -23.05 53.89 41.89
N SER A 154 -23.50 54.17 40.65
CA SER A 154 -24.41 55.28 40.37
C SER A 154 -25.81 55.09 40.96
N GLN A 155 -26.31 53.86 41.02
CA GLN A 155 -27.61 53.57 41.63
C GLN A 155 -27.57 53.68 43.16
N LEU A 156 -26.46 53.29 43.78
CA LEU A 156 -26.26 53.47 45.22
C LEU A 156 -26.14 54.94 45.60
N LYS A 157 -25.37 55.72 44.83
CA LYS A 157 -25.19 57.16 45.08
C LYS A 157 -26.46 58.00 44.81
N GLY A 158 -27.31 57.57 43.88
CA GLY A 158 -28.61 58.19 43.63
C GLY A 158 -29.65 57.93 44.72
N LYS A 159 -29.48 56.85 45.51
CA LYS A 159 -30.40 56.45 46.57
C LYS A 159 -30.08 57.08 47.94
N GLU A 160 -28.91 57.70 48.08
CA GLU A 160 -28.45 58.39 49.30
C GLU A 160 -28.90 59.86 49.36
N ASN A 161 -29.45 60.41 48.26
CA ASN A 161 -29.88 61.82 48.16
C ASN A 161 -31.41 62.00 48.29
N ASP A 162 -32.16 60.95 48.58
CA ASP A 162 -33.65 60.95 48.66
C ASP A 162 -34.19 60.65 50.08
N ASP A 163 -33.31 60.60 51.09
CA ASP A 163 -33.66 60.60 52.53
C ASP A 163 -33.26 61.94 53.17
#